data_AF-A0A925LA09-F1
#
_entry.id   AF-A0A925LA09-F1
#
_cell.length_a   1.000
_cell.length_b   1.000
_cell.length_c   1.000
_cell.angle_alpha   90.00
_cell.angle_beta   90.00
_cell.angle_gamma   90.00
#
_symmetry.space_group_name_H-M   'P 1'
#
loop_
_entity.id
_entity.type
_entity.pdbx_description
1 polymer ?
#
loop_
_entity_poly.entity_id
_entity_poly.type
_entity_poly.pdbx_seq_one_letter_code
_entity_poly.pdbx_strand_id
1 'polypeptide(L)'
;MPPESPVLQLFQRVLRLLVWLNLLFAVAVVAAFGALLVAPERFMALLGSRDPSVALIAGMRLLAVIGVASVPLAHIVLTRLLAIVATVRDGDPFVAENAARLRRMAWALLGLEAMHLVAIAVAVRVSDASNKLDWSFSFTGWLAVLLLFVLAEVFAHGSRL
;
A
#
# COMPACT_ATOMS: atom_id res chain seq x y z
N MET A 1 28.85 -24.28 -3.63
CA MET A 1 27.76 -23.29 -3.52
C MET A 1 28.39 -21.99 -3.05
N PRO A 2 28.29 -20.88 -3.80
CA PRO A 2 28.76 -19.60 -3.29
C PRO A 2 27.97 -19.23 -2.02
N PRO A 3 28.59 -18.58 -1.03
CA PRO A 3 27.91 -18.14 0.18
C PRO A 3 26.78 -17.18 -0.18
N GLU A 4 25.64 -17.30 0.51
CA GLU A 4 24.49 -16.41 0.32
C GLU A 4 24.89 -14.94 0.53
N SER A 5 24.47 -14.04 -0.35
CA SER A 5 24.74 -12.61 -0.13
C SER A 5 23.97 -12.15 1.13
N PRO A 6 24.66 -11.63 2.17
CA PRO A 6 24.00 -11.22 3.42
C PRO A 6 22.88 -10.18 3.19
N VAL A 7 23.05 -9.39 2.12
CA VAL A 7 22.12 -8.37 1.66
C VAL A 7 20.77 -8.98 1.27
N LEU A 8 20.75 -10.08 0.51
CA LEU A 8 19.50 -10.66 0.01
C LEU A 8 18.67 -11.28 1.15
N GLN A 9 19.34 -11.89 2.13
CA GLN A 9 18.69 -12.39 3.35
C GLN A 9 18.06 -11.25 4.16
N LEU A 10 18.76 -10.12 4.29
CA LEU A 10 18.22 -8.94 4.97
C LEU A 10 16.96 -8.44 4.26
N PHE A 11 16.98 -8.30 2.93
CA PHE A 11 15.80 -7.91 2.15
C PHE A 11 14.62 -8.85 2.37
N GLN A 12 14.82 -10.17 2.35
CA GLN A 12 13.74 -11.13 2.62
C GLN A 12 13.15 -10.99 4.03
N ARG A 13 14.00 -10.81 5.05
CA ARG A 13 13.54 -10.62 6.44
C ARG A 13 12.72 -9.34 6.58
N VAL A 14 13.21 -8.24 6.01
CA VAL A 14 12.50 -6.96 6.00
C VAL A 14 11.16 -7.09 5.27
N LEU A 15 11.13 -7.70 4.08
CA LEU A 15 9.88 -7.90 3.33
C LEU A 15 8.88 -8.77 4.07
N ARG A 16 9.32 -9.85 4.73
CA ARG A 16 8.45 -10.69 5.56
C ARG A 16 7.90 -9.92 6.76
N LEU A 17 8.73 -9.12 7.42
CA LEU A 17 8.28 -8.23 8.49
C LEU A 17 7.22 -7.24 7.96
N LEU A 18 7.46 -6.62 6.81
CA LEU A 18 6.49 -5.71 6.19
C LEU A 18 5.17 -6.41 5.82
N VAL A 19 5.21 -7.67 5.36
CA VAL A 19 3.99 -8.46 5.13
C VAL A 19 3.22 -8.66 6.44
N TRP A 20 3.89 -9.03 7.52
CA TRP A 20 3.26 -9.18 8.84
C TRP A 20 2.69 -7.87 9.36
N LEU A 21 3.43 -6.76 9.22
CA LEU A 21 2.95 -5.44 9.59
C LEU A 21 1.73 -5.02 8.75
N ASN A 22 1.69 -5.33 7.45
CA ASN A 22 0.53 -5.07 6.61
C ASN A 22 -0.70 -5.87 7.05
N LEU A 23 -0.52 -7.13 7.49
CA LEU A 23 -1.62 -7.94 8.04
C LEU A 23 -2.09 -7.42 9.39
N LEU A 24 -1.17 -6.99 10.26
CA LEU A 24 -1.51 -6.35 11.54
C LEU A 24 -2.30 -5.05 11.30
N PHE A 25 -1.83 -4.23 10.36
CA PHE A 25 -2.53 -3.01 9.93
C PHE A 25 -3.92 -3.34 9.39
N ALA A 26 -4.07 -4.43 8.62
CA ALA A 26 -5.36 -4.89 8.12
C ALA A 26 -6.35 -5.19 9.26
N VAL A 27 -5.90 -5.92 10.28
CA VAL A 27 -6.72 -6.20 11.47
C VAL A 27 -7.12 -4.91 12.17
N ALA A 28 -6.17 -3.99 12.36
CA ALA A 28 -6.42 -2.72 13.03
C ALA A 28 -7.44 -1.85 12.27
N VAL A 29 -7.31 -1.71 10.95
CA VAL A 29 -8.24 -0.89 10.15
C VAL A 29 -9.62 -1.52 10.04
N VAL A 30 -9.73 -2.85 9.95
CA VAL A 30 -11.01 -3.56 9.97
C VAL A 30 -11.71 -3.39 11.32
N ALA A 31 -10.96 -3.51 12.43
CA ALA A 31 -11.50 -3.27 13.77
C ALA A 31 -11.96 -1.82 13.95
N ALA A 32 -11.16 -0.85 13.49
CA ALA A 32 -11.52 0.57 13.53
C ALA A 32 -12.77 0.85 12.68
N PHE A 33 -12.87 0.27 11.48
CA PHE A 33 -14.05 0.38 10.63
C PHE A 33 -15.29 -0.20 11.33
N GLY A 34 -15.18 -1.40 11.90
CA GLY A 34 -16.27 -2.01 12.68
C GLY A 34 -16.70 -1.16 13.87
N ALA A 35 -15.76 -0.61 14.64
CA ALA A 35 -16.05 0.29 15.74
C ALA A 35 -16.79 1.56 15.28
N LEU A 36 -16.39 2.12 14.14
CA LEU A 36 -17.02 3.30 13.55
C LEU A 36 -18.43 3.01 12.98
N LEU A 37 -18.74 1.76 12.65
CA LEU A 37 -20.09 1.34 12.27
C LEU A 37 -21.00 1.15 13.48
N VAL A 38 -20.50 0.50 14.54
CA VAL A 38 -21.30 0.14 15.73
C VAL A 38 -21.45 1.29 16.72
N ALA A 39 -20.38 2.05 16.96
CA ALA A 39 -20.34 3.10 17.98
C ALA A 39 -19.52 4.31 17.50
N PRO A 40 -19.98 5.03 16.45
CA PRO A 40 -19.22 6.12 15.83
C PRO A 40 -18.84 7.23 16.81
N GLU A 41 -19.77 7.68 17.65
CA GLU A 41 -19.52 8.76 18.63
C GLU A 41 -18.46 8.38 19.66
N ARG A 42 -18.52 7.14 20.17
CA ARG A 42 -17.51 6.64 21.13
C ARG A 42 -16.13 6.54 20.48
N PHE A 43 -16.07 6.05 19.24
CA PHE A 43 -14.82 5.97 18.49
C PHE A 43 -14.23 7.36 18.24
N MET A 44 -15.05 8.33 17.82
CA MET A 44 -14.61 9.71 17.62
C MET A 44 -14.17 10.39 18.92
N ALA A 45 -14.81 10.08 20.04
CA ALA A 45 -14.39 10.56 21.36
C ALA A 45 -13.01 10.04 21.76
N LEU A 46 -12.66 8.79 21.41
CA LEU A 46 -11.30 8.24 21.61
C LEU A 46 -10.26 8.98 20.75
N LEU A 47 -10.66 9.49 19.59
CA LEU A 47 -9.84 10.34 18.73
C LEU A 47 -9.83 11.81 19.17
N GLY A 48 -10.47 12.15 20.29
CA GLY A 48 -10.51 13.50 20.85
C GLY A 48 -11.63 14.40 20.31
N SER A 49 -12.53 13.89 19.47
CA SER A 49 -13.68 14.65 18.94
C SER A 49 -14.94 14.32 19.74
N ARG A 50 -15.39 15.28 20.57
CA ARG A 50 -16.54 15.10 21.49
C ARG A 50 -17.90 15.37 20.87
N ASP A 51 -17.95 16.17 19.80
CA ASP A 51 -19.17 16.48 19.05
C ASP A 51 -18.87 16.39 17.54
N PRO A 52 -18.64 15.17 17.02
CA PRO A 52 -18.28 14.97 15.62
C PRO A 52 -19.49 15.23 14.70
N SER A 53 -19.31 16.07 13.68
CA SER A 53 -20.34 16.28 12.67
C SER A 53 -20.64 14.99 11.89
N VAL A 54 -21.87 14.87 11.37
CA VAL A 54 -22.27 13.73 10.52
C VAL A 54 -21.35 13.59 9.30
N ALA A 55 -20.92 14.72 8.72
CA ALA A 55 -19.98 14.74 7.60
C ALA A 55 -18.61 14.17 7.99
N LEU A 56 -18.09 14.51 9.19
CA LEU A 56 -16.82 13.98 9.68
C LEU A 56 -16.88 12.47 9.90
N ILE A 57 -17.95 11.96 10.52
CA ILE A 57 -18.16 10.51 10.70
C ILE A 57 -18.22 9.80 9.34
N ALA A 58 -18.96 10.35 8.38
CA ALA A 58 -19.05 9.79 7.04
C ALA A 58 -17.69 9.78 6.32
N GLY A 59 -16.90 10.86 6.44
CA GLY A 59 -15.54 10.93 5.90
C GLY A 59 -14.62 9.89 6.52
N MET A 60 -14.64 9.75 7.85
CA MET A 60 -13.84 8.73 8.55
C MET A 60 -14.22 7.30 8.12
N ARG A 61 -15.51 7.03 7.86
CA ARG A 61 -15.95 5.72 7.33
C ARG A 61 -15.39 5.48 5.94
N LEU A 62 -15.45 6.49 5.08
CA LEU A 62 -14.90 6.39 3.72
C LEU A 62 -13.38 6.20 3.75
N LEU A 63 -12.65 6.92 4.61
CA LEU A 63 -11.22 6.73 4.82
C LEU A 63 -10.89 5.32 5.34
N ALA A 64 -11.69 4.78 6.26
CA ALA A 64 -11.53 3.42 6.74
C ALA A 64 -11.79 2.38 5.62
N VAL A 65 -12.78 2.59 4.75
CA VAL A 65 -13.01 1.74 3.56
C VAL A 65 -11.82 1.78 2.61
N ILE A 66 -11.27 2.98 2.34
CA ILE A 66 -10.06 3.12 1.52
C ILE A 66 -8.88 2.39 2.17
N GLY A 67 -8.71 2.51 3.48
CA GLY A 67 -7.69 1.81 4.26
C GLY A 67 -7.83 0.29 4.17
N VAL A 68 -9.05 -0.26 4.25
CA VAL A 68 -9.29 -1.69 4.05
C VAL A 68 -8.99 -2.11 2.61
N ALA A 69 -9.39 -1.31 1.63
CA ALA A 69 -9.18 -1.61 0.21
C ALA A 69 -7.70 -1.54 -0.23
N SER A 70 -6.88 -0.75 0.46
CA SER A 70 -5.45 -0.61 0.16
C SER A 70 -4.62 -1.81 0.62
N VAL A 71 -5.04 -2.50 1.69
CA VAL A 71 -4.36 -3.69 2.25
C VAL A 71 -4.04 -4.76 1.21
N PRO A 72 -4.99 -5.26 0.40
CA PRO A 72 -4.68 -6.30 -0.60
C PRO A 72 -3.72 -5.79 -1.68
N LEU A 73 -3.77 -4.51 -2.06
CA LEU A 73 -2.85 -3.92 -3.03
C LEU A 73 -1.42 -3.87 -2.48
N ALA A 74 -1.25 -3.38 -1.25
CA ALA A 74 0.05 -3.38 -0.57
C ALA A 74 0.58 -4.81 -0.38
N HIS A 75 -0.29 -5.76 -0.03
CA HIS A 75 0.08 -7.17 0.09
C HIS A 75 0.56 -7.76 -1.25
N ILE A 76 -0.08 -7.41 -2.37
CA ILE A 76 0.38 -7.79 -3.72
C ILE A 76 1.78 -7.24 -3.97
N VAL A 77 2.04 -5.96 -3.68
CA VAL A 77 3.39 -5.38 -3.89
C VAL A 77 4.44 -6.14 -3.09
N LEU A 78 4.22 -6.32 -1.79
CA LEU A 78 5.20 -6.95 -0.89
C LEU A 78 5.47 -8.41 -1.24
N THR A 79 4.43 -9.21 -1.50
CA THR A 79 4.59 -10.64 -1.79
C THR A 79 5.22 -10.90 -3.17
N ARG A 80 4.94 -10.04 -4.16
CA ARG A 80 5.54 -10.16 -5.49
C ARG A 80 7.00 -9.73 -5.48
N LEU A 81 7.34 -8.71 -4.70
CA LEU A 81 8.73 -8.33 -4.48
C LEU A 81 9.50 -9.45 -3.76
N LEU A 82 8.90 -10.07 -2.73
CA LEU A 82 9.50 -11.22 -2.06
C LEU A 82 9.74 -12.40 -3.02
N ALA A 83 8.81 -12.65 -3.94
CA ALA A 83 8.96 -13.71 -4.95
C ALA A 83 10.07 -13.39 -5.96
N ILE A 84 10.22 -12.12 -6.40
CA ILE A 84 11.32 -11.69 -7.26
C ILE A 84 12.67 -11.88 -6.53
N VAL A 85 12.76 -11.46 -5.28
CA VAL A 85 13.95 -11.63 -4.42
C VAL A 85 14.31 -13.12 -4.26
N ALA A 86 13.31 -14.01 -4.17
CA ALA A 86 13.54 -15.45 -4.15
C ALA A 86 14.11 -15.97 -5.49
N THR A 87 13.55 -15.57 -6.64
CA THR A 87 14.09 -16.01 -7.94
C THR A 87 15.49 -15.47 -8.23
N VAL A 88 15.81 -14.25 -7.78
CA VAL A 88 17.17 -13.68 -7.89
C VAL A 88 18.16 -14.50 -7.06
N ARG A 89 17.75 -15.01 -5.90
CA ARG A 89 18.56 -15.91 -5.07
C ARG A 89 18.90 -17.20 -5.79
N ASP A 90 17.95 -17.72 -6.57
CA ASP A 90 18.09 -18.98 -7.30
C ASP A 90 18.91 -18.82 -8.60
N GLY A 91 19.40 -17.60 -8.88
CA GLY A 91 20.30 -17.29 -10.00
C GLY A 91 19.58 -16.91 -11.30
N ASP A 92 18.25 -16.82 -11.29
CA ASP A 92 17.45 -16.56 -12.49
C ASP A 92 16.61 -15.28 -12.37
N PRO A 93 17.22 -14.09 -12.52
CA PRO A 93 16.55 -12.81 -12.32
C PRO A 93 15.56 -12.47 -13.44
N PHE A 94 15.79 -12.92 -14.69
CA PHE A 94 15.06 -12.48 -15.89
C PHE A 94 14.07 -13.52 -16.43
N VAL A 95 13.31 -14.15 -15.54
CA VAL A 95 12.22 -15.04 -15.93
C VAL A 95 10.95 -14.27 -16.33
N ALA A 96 10.16 -14.83 -17.24
CA ALA A 96 8.88 -14.26 -17.69
C ALA A 96 7.91 -14.03 -16.51
N GLU A 97 7.99 -14.86 -15.47
CA GLU A 97 7.24 -14.73 -14.23
C GLU A 97 7.56 -13.43 -13.49
N ASN A 98 8.82 -12.97 -13.51
CA ASN A 98 9.24 -11.73 -12.86
C ASN A 98 8.70 -10.51 -13.59
N ALA A 99 8.65 -10.53 -14.93
CA ALA A 99 7.95 -9.52 -15.70
C ALA A 99 6.46 -9.44 -15.33
N ALA A 100 5.79 -10.59 -15.20
CA ALA A 100 4.39 -10.64 -14.76
C ALA A 100 4.20 -10.20 -13.30
N ARG A 101 5.18 -10.44 -12.42
CA ARG A 101 5.17 -9.93 -11.03
C ARG A 101 5.30 -8.41 -11.01
N LEU A 102 6.29 -7.84 -11.73
CA LEU A 102 6.50 -6.40 -11.87
C LEU A 102 5.25 -5.68 -12.39
N ARG A 103 4.62 -6.21 -13.46
CA ARG A 103 3.39 -5.62 -14.02
C ARG A 103 2.23 -5.64 -13.02
N ARG A 104 2.08 -6.71 -12.24
CA ARG A 104 1.06 -6.77 -11.18
C ARG A 104 1.35 -5.80 -10.04
N MET A 105 2.62 -5.58 -9.69
CA MET A 105 3.00 -4.55 -8.72
C MET A 105 2.72 -3.14 -9.25
N ALA A 106 2.96 -2.88 -10.54
CA ALA A 106 2.68 -1.58 -11.17
C ALA A 106 1.18 -1.22 -11.05
N TRP A 107 0.29 -2.16 -11.37
CA TRP A 107 -1.16 -1.97 -11.21
C TRP A 107 -1.58 -1.80 -9.74
N ALA A 108 -0.99 -2.57 -8.83
CA ALA A 108 -1.29 -2.44 -7.40
C ALA A 108 -0.85 -1.08 -6.86
N LEU A 109 0.35 -0.62 -7.22
CA LEU A 109 0.87 0.69 -6.82
C LEU A 109 0.07 1.83 -7.44
N LEU A 110 -0.35 1.72 -8.70
CA LEU A 110 -1.26 2.67 -9.33
C LEU A 110 -2.58 2.80 -8.55
N GLY A 111 -3.16 1.66 -8.14
CA GLY A 111 -4.36 1.65 -7.30
C GLY A 111 -4.15 2.32 -5.95
N LEU A 112 -2.99 2.12 -5.32
CA LEU A 112 -2.63 2.77 -4.06
C LEU A 112 -2.50 4.29 -4.22
N GLU A 113 -1.83 4.78 -5.27
CA GLU A 113 -1.70 6.21 -5.54
C GLU A 113 -3.06 6.86 -5.84
N ALA A 114 -3.92 6.18 -6.62
CA ALA A 114 -5.27 6.66 -6.87
C ALA A 114 -6.10 6.73 -5.57
N MET A 115 -6.04 5.69 -4.73
CA MET A 115 -6.69 5.67 -3.42
C MET A 115 -6.18 6.78 -2.50
N HIS A 116 -4.88 7.07 -2.55
CA HIS A 116 -4.27 8.14 -1.77
C HIS A 116 -4.83 9.51 -2.16
N LEU A 117 -4.96 9.79 -3.46
CA LEU A 117 -5.60 11.03 -3.94
C LEU A 117 -7.05 11.15 -3.47
N VAL A 118 -7.82 10.05 -3.54
CA VAL A 118 -9.21 10.03 -3.06
C VAL A 118 -9.26 10.25 -1.54
N ALA A 119 -8.37 9.61 -0.78
CA ALA A 119 -8.30 9.80 0.67
C ALA A 119 -8.01 11.26 1.04
N ILE A 120 -7.11 11.91 0.31
CA ILE A 120 -6.81 13.33 0.55
C ILE A 120 -8.01 14.21 0.21
N ALA A 121 -8.68 13.95 -0.92
CA ALA A 121 -9.89 14.69 -1.28
C ALA A 121 -10.98 14.58 -0.19
N VAL A 122 -11.16 13.38 0.38
CA VAL A 122 -12.07 13.16 1.50
C VAL A 122 -11.60 13.93 2.74
N ALA A 123 -10.33 13.82 3.10
CA ALA A 123 -9.76 14.46 4.28
C ALA A 123 -9.88 16.00 4.23
N VAL A 124 -9.58 16.62 3.07
CA VAL A 124 -9.76 18.06 2.85
C VAL A 124 -11.23 18.47 2.97
N ARG A 125 -12.16 17.61 2.52
CA ARG A 125 -13.59 17.94 2.54
C ARG A 125 -14.20 17.90 3.93
N VAL A 126 -13.62 17.11 4.83
CA VAL A 126 -14.08 16.95 6.23
C VAL A 126 -13.22 17.67 7.25
N SER A 127 -12.06 18.22 6.86
CA SER A 127 -11.25 19.07 7.72
C SER A 127 -11.92 20.44 7.91
N ASP A 128 -12.02 20.89 9.15
CA ASP A 128 -12.48 22.25 9.47
C ASP A 128 -11.44 23.31 9.08
N ALA A 129 -11.91 24.54 8.87
CA ALA A 129 -11.08 25.69 8.47
C ALA A 129 -9.91 25.99 9.43
N SER A 130 -9.98 25.54 10.69
CA SER A 130 -8.94 25.69 11.70
C SER A 130 -7.82 24.63 11.61
N ASN A 131 -8.05 23.51 10.92
CA ASN A 131 -7.10 22.43 10.70
C ASN A 131 -6.89 22.23 9.20
N LYS A 132 -6.23 23.19 8.55
CA LYS A 132 -5.83 23.04 7.15
C LYS A 132 -4.92 21.82 7.03
N LEU A 133 -5.39 20.80 6.33
CA LEU A 133 -4.58 19.66 5.97
C LEU A 133 -3.50 20.13 4.99
N ASP A 134 -2.24 20.08 5.42
CA ASP A 134 -1.11 20.27 4.53
C ASP A 134 -0.94 19.00 3.70
N TRP A 135 -1.25 19.09 2.41
CA TRP A 135 -1.09 18.00 1.46
C TRP A 135 -0.14 18.41 0.35
N SER A 136 0.62 17.43 -0.14
CA SER A 136 1.46 17.60 -1.31
C SER A 136 1.24 16.45 -2.28
N PHE A 137 1.31 16.76 -3.56
CA PHE A 137 1.26 15.74 -4.60
C PHE A 137 2.63 15.04 -4.70
N SER A 138 2.63 13.71 -4.57
CA SER A 138 3.86 12.91 -4.65
C SER A 138 4.18 12.51 -6.09
N PHE A 139 4.98 13.32 -6.79
CA PHE A 139 5.48 12.94 -8.12
C PHE A 139 6.28 11.62 -8.11
N THR A 140 6.99 11.35 -7.02
CA THR A 140 7.82 10.15 -6.87
C THR A 140 7.01 8.87 -6.88
N GLY A 141 5.81 8.86 -6.26
CA GLY A 141 4.93 7.69 -6.27
C GLY A 141 4.48 7.30 -7.67
N TRP A 142 4.05 8.30 -8.45
CA TRP A 142 3.66 8.11 -9.86
C TRP A 142 4.84 7.71 -10.74
N LEU A 143 6.03 8.27 -10.50
CA LEU A 143 7.24 7.84 -11.20
C LEU A 143 7.57 6.38 -10.92
N ALA A 144 7.38 5.90 -9.68
CA ALA A 144 7.59 4.50 -9.33
C ALA A 144 6.60 3.57 -10.05
N VAL A 145 5.34 3.99 -10.24
CA VAL A 145 4.36 3.25 -11.06
C VAL A 145 4.86 3.10 -12.50
N LEU A 146 5.28 4.19 -13.12
CA LEU A 146 5.82 4.18 -14.49
C LEU A 146 7.07 3.31 -14.59
N LEU A 147 7.98 3.45 -13.64
CA LEU A 147 9.21 2.65 -13.58
C LEU A 147 8.88 1.15 -13.48
N LEU A 148 7.90 0.75 -12.68
CA LEU A 148 7.50 -0.67 -12.58
C LEU A 148 6.94 -1.22 -13.90
N PHE A 149 6.16 -0.43 -14.65
CA PHE A 149 5.71 -0.83 -15.98
C PHE A 149 6.88 -0.97 -16.95
N VAL A 150 7.79 0.01 -16.98
CA VAL A 150 8.99 -0.03 -17.82
C VAL A 150 9.85 -1.25 -17.48
N LEU A 151 10.11 -1.51 -16.19
CA LEU A 151 10.86 -2.67 -15.75
C LEU A 151 10.17 -3.98 -16.12
N ALA A 152 8.84 -4.05 -16.05
CA ALA A 152 8.10 -5.23 -16.48
C ALA A 152 8.33 -5.55 -17.96
N GLU A 153 8.32 -4.55 -18.83
CA GLU A 153 8.57 -4.72 -20.26
C GLU A 153 10.03 -5.06 -20.56
N VAL A 154 10.99 -4.42 -19.87
CA VAL A 154 12.42 -4.73 -20.00
C VAL A 154 12.69 -6.19 -19.60
N PHE A 155 12.10 -6.67 -18.49
CA PHE A 155 12.24 -8.06 -18.07
C PHE A 155 11.57 -9.03 -19.05
N ALA A 156 10.40 -8.67 -19.59
CA ALA A 156 9.73 -9.48 -20.59
C ALA A 156 10.57 -9.62 -21.86
N HIS A 157 11.20 -8.52 -22.31
CA HIS A 157 12.12 -8.55 -23.44
C HIS A 157 13.36 -9.39 -23.13
N GLY A 158 13.97 -9.20 -21.96
CA GLY A 158 15.14 -9.97 -21.52
C GLY A 158 14.90 -11.48 -21.44
N SER A 159 13.69 -11.92 -21.05
CA SER A 159 13.34 -13.35 -20.98
C SER A 159 13.25 -14.06 -22.34
N ARG A 160 13.30 -13.31 -23.45
CA ARG A 160 13.21 -13.83 -24.83
C ARG A 160 14.55 -13.82 -25.57
N LEU A 161 15.60 -13.28 -24.95
CA LEU A 161 16.97 -13.23 -25.48
C LEU A 161 17.76 -14.43 -24.97
#